data_AF-A0A970ASM9-F1
#
_entry.id   AF-A0A970ASM9-F1
#
_cell.length_a   1.000
_cell.length_b   1.000
_cell.length_c   1.000
_cell.angle_alpha   90.00
_cell.angle_beta   90.00
_cell.angle_gamma   90.00
#
_symmetry.space_group_name_H-M   'P 1'
#
loop_
_entity.id
_entity.type
_entity.pdbx_description
1 polymer ?
#
loop_
_entity_poly.entity_id
_entity_poly.type
_entity_poly.pdbx_seq_one_letter_code
_entity_poly.pdbx_strand_id
1 'polypeptide(L)'
;KSHPSRGVPLLENYPHCEAEIRYILNYENAPKLVDILCRRTEAQWMIWHYLQRELAEKVAAIAAEHYGWSEEKKAEEIEEYCQYVKNTVAFLES
;
A
#
# COMPACT_ATOMS: atom_id res chain seq x y z
N LYS A 1 7.14 5.94 23.58
CA LYS A 1 6.24 5.77 22.41
C LYS A 1 5.42 4.50 22.64
N SER A 2 4.10 4.53 22.48
CA SER A 2 3.23 3.41 22.88
C SER A 2 3.29 2.19 21.96
N HIS A 3 3.78 2.32 20.71
CA HIS A 3 3.80 1.24 19.70
C HIS A 3 5.10 1.27 18.87
N PRO A 4 6.24 0.80 19.40
CA PRO A 4 7.54 0.88 18.70
C PRO A 4 7.64 -0.02 17.46
N SER A 5 6.89 -1.13 17.42
CA SER A 5 6.86 -2.08 16.29
C SER A 5 6.36 -1.45 14.98
N ARG A 6 5.54 -0.39 15.06
CA ARG A 6 5.03 0.33 13.89
C ARG A 6 6.10 1.08 13.09
N GLY A 7 7.31 1.21 13.64
CA GLY A 7 8.46 1.80 12.96
C GLY A 7 9.29 0.82 12.13
N VAL A 8 8.87 -0.45 12.04
CA VAL A 8 9.55 -1.45 11.22
C VAL A 8 9.02 -1.37 9.78
N PRO A 9 9.89 -1.44 8.76
CA PRO A 9 9.49 -1.53 7.36
C PRO A 9 8.42 -2.59 7.07
N LEU A 10 7.47 -2.28 6.19
CA LEU A 10 6.41 -3.23 5.82
C LEU A 10 6.90 -4.39 4.94
N LEU A 11 7.98 -4.16 4.20
CA LEU A 11 8.70 -5.13 3.38
C LEU A 11 10.20 -4.91 3.49
N GLU A 12 10.97 -5.96 3.21
CA GLU A 12 12.42 -5.84 3.05
C GLU A 12 12.73 -4.85 1.91
N ASN A 13 13.70 -3.95 2.14
CA ASN A 13 14.11 -2.90 1.20
C ASN A 13 13.04 -1.86 0.82
N TYR A 14 11.88 -1.85 1.48
CA TYR A 14 10.89 -0.77 1.36
C TYR A 14 11.07 0.23 2.51
N PRO A 15 11.24 1.54 2.25
CA PRO A 15 11.60 2.49 3.31
C PRO A 15 10.45 2.81 4.27
N HIS A 16 9.20 2.49 3.91
CA HIS A 16 8.04 2.94 4.69
C HIS A 16 7.52 1.88 5.67
N CYS A 17 7.10 2.38 6.83
CA CYS A 17 6.56 1.60 7.94
C CYS A 17 5.07 1.88 8.21
N GLU A 18 4.44 1.08 9.08
CA GLU A 18 3.03 1.25 9.46
C GLU A 18 2.74 2.66 10.02
N ALA A 19 3.67 3.24 10.78
CA ALA A 19 3.50 4.57 11.36
C ALA A 19 3.35 5.67 10.28
N GLU A 20 4.10 5.57 9.19
CA GLU A 20 4.00 6.51 8.06
C GLU A 20 2.69 6.31 7.29
N ILE A 21 2.27 5.06 7.06
CA ILE A 21 0.97 4.79 6.43
C ILE A 21 -0.17 5.39 7.26
N ARG A 22 -0.15 5.21 8.58
CA ARG A 22 -1.16 5.83 9.46
C ARG A 22 -1.07 7.36 9.44
N TYR A 23 0.11 7.95 9.30
CA TYR A 23 0.24 9.39 9.14
C TYR A 23 -0.44 9.88 7.85
N ILE A 24 -0.17 9.22 6.72
CA ILE A 24 -0.79 9.52 5.42
C ILE A 24 -2.32 9.45 5.52
N LEU A 25 -2.85 8.39 6.14
CA LEU A 25 -4.29 8.20 6.32
C LEU A 25 -4.93 9.30 7.17
N ASN A 26 -4.31 9.68 8.29
CA ASN A 26 -4.85 10.67 9.21
C ASN A 26 -4.77 12.12 8.68
N TYR A 27 -3.76 12.44 7.87
CA TYR A 27 -3.40 13.85 7.60
C TYR A 27 -3.30 14.23 6.12
N GLU A 28 -3.26 13.28 5.19
CA GLU A 28 -2.96 13.56 3.78
C GLU A 28 -4.08 13.21 2.79
N ASN A 29 -5.27 12.89 3.30
CA ASN A 29 -6.46 12.54 2.53
C ASN A 29 -6.17 11.50 1.43
N ALA A 30 -5.90 10.26 1.86
CA ALA A 30 -5.63 9.13 0.98
C ALA A 30 -6.70 8.03 1.16
N PRO A 31 -7.90 8.19 0.57
CA PRO A 31 -9.01 7.23 0.70
C PRO A 31 -8.89 6.01 -0.22
N LYS A 32 -7.85 5.91 -1.04
CA LYS A 32 -7.61 4.81 -1.99
C LYS A 32 -6.22 4.22 -1.80
N LEU A 33 -6.04 2.93 -2.08
CA LEU A 33 -4.71 2.30 -2.03
C LEU A 33 -3.73 2.95 -3.00
N VAL A 34 -4.18 3.34 -4.19
CA VAL A 34 -3.34 4.04 -5.18
C VAL A 34 -2.87 5.41 -4.71
N ASP A 35 -3.60 6.09 -3.82
CA ASP A 35 -3.14 7.37 -3.25
C ASP A 35 -1.94 7.14 -2.33
N ILE A 36 -1.99 6.08 -1.51
CA ILE A 36 -0.93 5.72 -0.56
C ILE A 36 0.29 5.15 -1.31
N LEU A 37 0.07 4.09 -2.08
CA LEU A 37 1.12 3.30 -2.70
C LEU A 37 1.74 4.02 -3.89
N CYS A 38 0.95 4.73 -4.71
CA CYS A 38 1.48 5.35 -5.91
C CYS A 38 1.93 6.81 -5.73
N ARG A 39 1.24 7.59 -4.89
CA ARG A 39 1.43 9.06 -4.83
C ARG A 39 2.15 9.55 -3.58
N ARG A 40 2.14 8.80 -2.48
CA ARG A 40 2.79 9.21 -1.21
C ARG A 40 4.05 8.42 -0.90
N THR A 41 4.07 7.17 -1.32
CA THR A 41 5.19 6.27 -1.05
C THR A 41 5.91 5.80 -2.31
N GLU A 42 5.37 6.08 -3.51
CA GLU A 42 6.00 5.69 -4.79
C GLU A 42 6.41 4.20 -4.87
N ALA A 43 5.69 3.32 -4.16
CA ALA A 43 6.00 1.90 -4.03
C ALA A 43 6.05 1.18 -5.39
N GLN A 44 5.24 1.61 -6.35
CA GLN A 44 5.20 1.09 -7.72
C GLN A 44 6.56 1.19 -8.44
N TRP A 45 7.40 2.16 -8.08
CA TRP A 45 8.72 2.35 -8.66
C TRP A 45 9.83 1.70 -7.83
N MET A 46 9.68 1.69 -6.50
CA MET A 46 10.73 1.27 -5.59
C MET A 46 10.78 -0.24 -5.36
N ILE A 47 9.70 -0.97 -5.63
CA ILE A 47 9.58 -2.38 -5.32
C ILE A 47 9.28 -3.19 -6.58
N TRP A 48 9.88 -4.37 -6.66
CA TRP A 48 9.61 -5.34 -7.71
C TRP A 48 8.11 -5.69 -7.81
N HIS A 49 7.61 -5.75 -9.04
CA HIS A 49 6.20 -6.00 -9.35
C HIS A 49 5.62 -7.26 -8.68
N TYR A 50 6.42 -8.30 -8.48
CA TYR A 50 5.98 -9.55 -7.84
C TYR A 50 5.76 -9.43 -6.31
N LEU A 51 6.32 -8.40 -5.65
CA LEU A 51 6.09 -8.13 -4.22
C LEU A 51 4.95 -7.13 -3.98
N GLN A 52 4.43 -6.50 -5.03
CA GLN A 52 3.43 -5.43 -4.92
C GLN A 52 2.14 -5.90 -4.28
N ARG A 53 1.71 -7.14 -4.54
CA ARG A 53 0.51 -7.71 -3.92
C ARG A 53 0.69 -7.90 -2.42
N GLU A 54 1.84 -8.39 -1.98
CA GLU A 54 2.12 -8.55 -0.55
C GLU A 54 2.12 -7.19 0.17
N LEU A 55 2.73 -6.16 -0.44
CA LEU A 55 2.66 -4.81 0.12
C LEU A 55 1.22 -4.28 0.18
N ALA A 56 0.48 -4.45 -0.91
CA ALA A 56 -0.89 -3.98 -1.02
C ALA A 56 -1.77 -4.60 0.07
N GLU A 57 -1.64 -5.89 0.35
CA GLU A 57 -2.38 -6.58 1.41
C GLU A 57 -2.07 -5.99 2.80
N LYS A 58 -0.80 -5.69 3.10
CA LYS A 58 -0.40 -5.06 4.37
C LYS A 58 -0.96 -3.65 4.52
N VAL A 59 -0.85 -2.83 3.48
CA VAL A 59 -1.35 -1.45 3.49
C VAL A 59 -2.88 -1.42 3.52
N ALA A 60 -3.54 -2.33 2.81
CA ALA A 60 -4.99 -2.47 2.78
C ALA A 60 -5.56 -2.86 4.15
N ALA A 61 -4.86 -3.72 4.91
CA ALA A 61 -5.26 -4.04 6.28
C ALA A 61 -5.24 -2.79 7.18
N ILE A 62 -4.21 -1.96 7.07
CA ILE A 62 -4.09 -0.70 7.84
C ILE A 62 -5.19 0.30 7.42
N ALA A 63 -5.42 0.45 6.12
CA ALA A 63 -6.44 1.35 5.58
C ALA A 63 -7.86 0.89 5.93
N ALA A 64 -8.12 -0.42 5.91
CA ALA A 64 -9.40 -0.99 6.30
C ALA A 64 -9.70 -0.78 7.79
N GLU A 65 -8.70 -0.95 8.67
CA GLU A 65 -8.83 -0.61 10.09
C GLU A 65 -9.15 0.88 10.29
N HIS A 66 -8.52 1.76 9.50
CA HIS A 66 -8.68 3.21 9.63
C HIS A 66 -10.03 3.72 9.12
N TYR A 67 -10.46 3.30 7.93
CA TYR A 67 -11.69 3.79 7.29
C TYR A 67 -12.92 2.90 7.55
N GLY A 68 -12.75 1.74 8.18
CA GLY A 68 -13.82 0.76 8.38
C GLY A 68 -14.27 0.10 7.08
N TRP A 69 -13.34 -0.22 6.18
CA TRP A 69 -13.67 -0.92 4.93
C TRP A 69 -14.18 -2.33 5.20
N SER A 70 -15.14 -2.78 4.39
CA SER A 70 -15.53 -4.18 4.35
C SER A 70 -14.44 -5.03 3.67
N GLU A 71 -14.54 -6.36 3.84
CA GLU A 71 -13.63 -7.29 3.17
C GLU A 71 -13.73 -7.19 1.64
N GLU A 72 -14.94 -6.96 1.11
CA GLU A 72 -15.17 -6.74 -0.32
C GLU A 72 -14.47 -5.47 -0.80
N LYS A 73 -14.59 -4.36 -0.04
CA LYS A 73 -13.93 -3.10 -0.39
C LYS A 73 -12.41 -3.23 -0.34
N LYS A 74 -11.88 -3.91 0.69
CA LYS A 74 -10.45 -4.18 0.82
C LYS A 74 -9.94 -4.98 -0.39
N ALA A 75 -10.67 -6.01 -0.83
CA ALA A 75 -10.32 -6.80 -2.00
C ALA A 75 -10.39 -5.99 -3.31
N GLU A 76 -11.41 -5.15 -3.48
CA GLU A 76 -11.56 -4.23 -4.61
C GLU A 76 -10.34 -3.30 -4.74
N GLU A 77 -9.93 -2.68 -3.63
CA GLU A 77 -8.77 -1.76 -3.61
C GLU A 77 -7.46 -2.47 -3.95
N ILE A 78 -7.25 -3.69 -3.42
CA ILE A 78 -6.06 -4.49 -3.74
C ILE A 78 -6.01 -4.81 -5.23
N GLU A 79 -7.14 -5.20 -5.81
CA GLU A 79 -7.19 -5.56 -7.23
C GLU A 79 -7.04 -4.34 -8.14
N GLU A 80 -7.67 -3.20 -7.79
CA GLU A 80 -7.48 -1.92 -8.48
C GLU A 80 -5.99 -1.53 -8.53
N TYR A 81 -5.29 -1.65 -7.40
CA TYR A 81 -3.86 -1.41 -7.31
C TYR A 81 -3.01 -2.41 -8.11
N CYS A 82 -3.30 -3.72 -8.01
CA CYS A 82 -2.56 -4.74 -8.74
C CYS A 82 -2.72 -4.57 -10.25
N GLN A 83 -3.92 -4.19 -10.71
CA GLN A 83 -4.16 -3.88 -12.12
C GLN A 83 -3.39 -2.65 -12.58
N TYR A 84 -3.27 -1.61 -11.73
CA TYR A 84 -2.41 -0.47 -12.00
C TYR A 84 -0.95 -0.91 -12.20
N VAL A 85 -0.40 -1.69 -11.25
CA VAL A 85 0.98 -2.22 -11.35
C VAL A 85 1.16 -3.04 -12.62
N LYS A 86 0.24 -3.97 -12.92
CA LYS A 86 0.30 -4.79 -14.14
C LYS A 86 0.41 -3.94 -15.40
N ASN A 87 -0.40 -2.88 -15.48
CA ASN A 87 -0.35 -1.96 -16.63
C ASN A 87 0.99 -1.20 -16.71
N THR A 88 1.61 -0.87 -15.58
CA THR A 88 2.92 -0.19 -15.57
C THR A 88 4.09 -1.08 -15.98
N VAL A 89 3.96 -2.40 -15.86
CA VAL A 89 5.03 -3.37 -16.19
C VAL A 89 4.68 -4.30 -17.35
N ALA A 90 3.60 -4.03 -18.08
CA ALA A 90 3.11 -4.89 -19.17
C ALA A 90 4.16 -5.16 -20.26
N PHE A 91 5.13 -4.27 -20.43
CA PHE A 91 6.25 -4.42 -21.36
C PHE A 91 7.26 -5.52 -20.96
N LEU A 92 7.17 -6.07 -19.76
CA LEU A 92 7.98 -7.22 -19.33
C LEU A 92 7.39 -8.57 -19.76
N GLU A 93 6.09 -8.61 -20.10
CA GLU A 93 5.39 -9.83 -20.54
C GLU A 93 5.37 -9.99 -22.07
N SER A 94 5.98 -9.05 -22.81
CA SER A 94 6.10 -9.07 -24.28
C SER A 94 7.40 -9.71 -24.75
#